data_AF-A0A9D1LVI4-F1
#
_entry.id   AF-A0A9D1LVI4-F1
#
_cell.length_a   1.000
_cell.length_b   1.000
_cell.length_c   1.000
_cell.angle_alpha   90.00
_cell.angle_beta   90.00
_cell.angle_gamma   90.00
#
_symmetry.space_group_name_H-M   'P 1'
#
loop_
_entity.id
_entity.type
_entity.pdbx_description
1 polymer ?
#
loop_
_entity_poly.entity_id
_entity_poly.type
_entity_poly.pdbx_seq_one_letter_code
_entity_poly.pdbx_strand_id
1 'polypeptide(L)'
;MYILIDEHTIMPYNNEVLKRFVGNRLVKVISNPTQGQLQEFGYMELADDAEPDYDAKTQYLTFTYTVEDGQIHKVYAVQAIETEEGGDPA
;
A
#
# COMPACT_ATOMS: atom_id res chain seq x y z
N MET A 1 4.07 -6.18 8.87
CA MET A 1 4.21 -4.71 8.88
C MET A 1 4.84 -4.27 7.57
N TYR A 2 4.43 -3.11 7.07
CA TYR A 2 4.79 -2.58 5.76
C TYR A 2 5.13 -1.10 5.89
N ILE A 3 5.95 -0.58 4.99
CA ILE A 3 6.13 0.86 4.82
C ILE A 3 5.49 1.28 3.49
N LEU A 4 4.76 2.39 3.50
CA LEU A 4 4.21 3.00 2.29
C LEU A 4 5.34 3.73 1.56
N ILE A 5 5.63 3.33 0.33
CA ILE A 5 6.63 3.99 -0.53
C ILE A 5 5.95 5.09 -1.35
N ASP A 6 4.81 4.76 -1.95
CA ASP A 6 3.91 5.64 -2.69
C ASP A 6 2.49 5.05 -2.70
N GLU A 7 1.55 5.74 -3.32
CA GLU A 7 0.14 5.34 -3.37
C GLU A 7 -0.13 4.00 -4.09
N HIS A 8 0.86 3.39 -4.74
CA HIS A 8 0.73 2.09 -5.42
C HIS A 8 1.68 1.02 -4.87
N THR A 9 2.61 1.40 -3.98
CA THR A 9 3.71 0.54 -3.57
C THR A 9 3.86 0.55 -2.05
N ILE A 10 3.76 -0.65 -1.48
CA ILE A 10 4.15 -0.92 -0.09
C ILE A 10 5.31 -1.91 -0.07
N MET A 11 6.17 -1.80 0.93
CA MET A 11 7.28 -2.73 1.12
C MET A 11 7.14 -3.45 2.46
N PRO A 12 7.12 -4.80 2.50
CA PRO A 12 7.09 -5.52 3.76
C PRO A 12 8.41 -5.33 4.51
N TYR A 13 8.33 -5.28 5.84
CA TYR A 13 9.53 -5.41 6.65
C TYR A 13 10.17 -6.79 6.44
N ASN A 14 11.41 -6.80 5.98
CA ASN A 14 12.14 -7.99 5.54
C ASN A 14 13.19 -8.48 6.57
N ASN A 15 13.01 -8.14 7.85
CA ASN A 15 13.96 -8.44 8.94
C ASN A 15 15.31 -7.75 8.84
N GLU A 16 15.40 -6.65 8.08
CA GLU A 16 16.62 -5.86 8.00
C GLU A 16 16.90 -5.02 9.25
N VAL A 17 18.18 -4.79 9.52
CA VAL A 17 18.62 -3.91 10.59
C VAL A 17 18.15 -2.47 10.33
N LEU A 18 17.33 -1.92 11.23
CA LEU A 18 16.89 -0.53 11.14
C LEU A 18 18.05 0.41 11.47
N LYS A 19 18.28 1.40 10.61
CA LYS A 19 19.34 2.41 10.76
C LYS A 19 18.74 3.80 10.62
N ARG A 20 18.93 4.66 11.63
CA ARG A 20 18.54 6.07 11.57
C ARG A 20 19.77 6.94 11.39
N PHE A 21 19.74 7.78 10.38
CA PHE A 21 20.78 8.78 10.11
C PHE A 21 20.24 10.18 10.41
N VAL A 22 21.11 11.05 10.94
CA VAL A 22 20.86 12.50 11.05
C VAL A 22 21.98 13.19 10.30
N GLY A 23 21.64 13.76 9.14
CA GLY A 23 22.64 14.10 8.12
C GLY A 23 23.41 12.84 7.69
N ASN A 24 24.74 12.90 7.70
CA ASN A 24 25.60 11.76 7.35
C ASN A 24 25.99 10.88 8.56
N ARG A 25 25.46 11.15 9.75
CA ARG A 25 25.83 10.42 10.97
C ARG A 25 24.78 9.37 11.30
N LEU A 26 25.22 8.12 11.45
CA LEU A 26 24.41 7.03 12.00
C LEU A 26 24.19 7.26 13.51
N VAL A 27 22.94 7.33 13.95
CA VAL A 27 22.58 7.63 15.36
C VAL A 27 21.81 6.51 16.05
N LYS A 28 21.17 5.60 15.32
CA LYS A 28 20.44 4.45 15.89
C LYS A 28 20.60 3.23 14.98
N VAL A 29 20.86 2.07 15.59
CA VAL A 29 20.92 0.76 14.92
C VAL A 29 20.10 -0.22 15.74
N ILE A 30 19.18 -0.93 15.10
CA ILE A 30 18.30 -1.91 15.77
C ILE A 30 18.27 -3.18 14.93
N SER A 31 18.80 -4.28 15.46
CA SER A 31 18.92 -5.55 14.74
C SER A 31 17.67 -6.45 14.84
N ASN A 32 16.92 -6.34 15.94
CA ASN A 32 15.67 -7.07 16.16
C ASN A 32 14.63 -6.09 16.68
N PRO A 33 14.07 -5.23 15.81
CA PRO A 33 13.17 -4.18 16.25
C PRO A 33 11.86 -4.76 16.77
N THR A 34 11.36 -4.16 17.85
CA THR A 34 10.00 -4.41 18.31
C THR A 34 8.99 -3.76 17.37
N GLN A 35 7.72 -4.14 17.48
CA GLN A 35 6.64 -3.52 16.71
C GLN A 35 6.60 -1.98 16.88
N GLY A 36 6.75 -1.48 18.11
CA GLY A 36 6.82 -0.04 18.36
C GLY A 36 8.03 0.64 17.70
N GLN A 37 9.19 -0.03 17.66
CA GLN A 37 10.37 0.49 16.96
C GLN A 37 10.20 0.48 15.43
N LEU A 38 9.49 -0.50 14.89
CA LEU A 38 9.10 -0.50 13.47
C LEU A 38 8.18 0.69 13.16
N GLN A 39 7.19 0.95 14.03
CA GLN A 39 6.30 2.11 13.92
C GLN A 39 7.06 3.44 13.97
N GLU A 40 8.06 3.58 14.86
CA GLU A 40 8.94 4.76 14.89
C GLU A 40 9.70 4.99 13.58
N PHE A 41 9.90 3.95 12.77
CA PHE A 41 10.55 3.99 11.46
C PHE A 41 9.55 4.09 10.29
N GLY A 42 8.26 4.28 10.58
CA GLY A 42 7.22 4.46 9.57
C GLY A 42 6.62 3.16 9.05
N TYR A 43 6.97 2.01 9.62
CA TYR A 43 6.27 0.77 9.32
C TYR A 43 4.91 0.75 10.01
N MET A 44 3.88 0.33 9.31
CA MET A 44 2.50 0.26 9.77
C MET A 44 1.95 -1.15 9.52
N GLU A 45 0.83 -1.48 10.17
CA GLU A 45 0.08 -2.69 9.83
C GLU A 45 -0.70 -2.46 8.54
N LEU A 46 -0.94 -3.53 7.79
CA LEU A 46 -1.87 -3.50 6.67
C LEU A 46 -3.26 -3.82 7.24
N ALA A 47 -4.23 -2.96 6.99
CA ALA A 47 -5.62 -3.20 7.36
C ALA A 47 -6.17 -4.39 6.57
N ASP A 48 -7.08 -5.15 7.19
CA ASP A 48 -7.79 -6.26 6.56
C ASP A 48 -9.06 -5.72 5.89
N ASP A 49 -8.88 -4.87 4.88
CA ASP A 49 -9.98 -4.29 4.12
C ASP A 49 -10.58 -5.32 3.16
N ALA A 50 -11.91 -5.41 3.12
CA ALA A 50 -12.59 -6.29 2.19
C ALA A 50 -12.47 -5.77 0.74
N GLU A 51 -12.04 -6.63 -0.17
CA GLU A 51 -12.16 -6.36 -1.61
C GLU A 51 -13.65 -6.29 -1.98
N PRO A 52 -14.11 -5.23 -2.69
CA PRO A 52 -15.51 -5.12 -3.07
C PRO A 52 -15.88 -6.13 -4.17
N ASP A 53 -17.15 -6.52 -4.20
CA ASP A 53 -17.70 -7.29 -5.30
C ASP A 53 -17.64 -6.48 -6.62
N TYR A 54 -17.31 -7.14 -7.73
CA TYR A 54 -17.36 -6.57 -9.07
C TYR A 54 -17.67 -7.65 -10.11
N ASP A 55 -18.23 -7.24 -11.26
CA ASP A 55 -18.44 -8.13 -12.40
C ASP A 55 -17.26 -8.06 -13.37
N ALA A 56 -16.38 -9.06 -13.34
CA ALA A 56 -15.21 -9.14 -14.21
C ALA A 56 -15.52 -9.14 -15.73
N LYS A 57 -16.78 -9.31 -16.15
CA LYS A 57 -17.18 -9.20 -17.56
C LYS A 57 -17.39 -7.75 -18.01
N THR A 58 -17.79 -6.87 -17.10
CA THR A 58 -18.20 -5.49 -17.41
C THR A 58 -17.40 -4.45 -16.62
N GLN A 59 -16.57 -4.89 -15.67
CA GLN A 59 -15.85 -4.06 -14.74
C GLN A 59 -14.43 -4.59 -14.49
N TYR A 60 -13.56 -3.71 -14.04
CA TYR A 60 -12.24 -4.05 -13.52
C TYR A 60 -11.96 -3.27 -12.23
N LEU A 61 -11.10 -3.84 -11.38
CA LEU A 61 -10.63 -3.19 -10.16
C LEU A 61 -9.31 -2.46 -10.40
N THR A 62 -9.24 -1.26 -9.86
CA THR A 62 -7.98 -0.55 -9.61
C THR A 62 -7.80 -0.39 -8.10
N PHE A 63 -6.57 -0.19 -7.64
CA PHE A 63 -6.32 0.05 -6.22
C PHE A 63 -5.21 1.05 -5.97
N THR A 64 -5.31 1.72 -4.83
CA THR A 64 -4.30 2.58 -4.23
C THR A 64 -4.13 2.25 -2.75
N TYR A 65 -3.03 2.67 -2.14
CA TYR A 65 -2.79 2.59 -0.71
C TYR A 65 -2.89 3.98 -0.07
N THR A 66 -3.56 4.05 1.08
CA THR A 66 -3.64 5.26 1.91
C THR A 66 -3.28 4.93 3.35
N VAL A 67 -2.98 5.95 4.16
CA VAL A 67 -2.75 5.80 5.60
C VAL A 67 -3.90 6.45 6.37
N GLU A 68 -4.64 5.63 7.10
CA GLU A 68 -5.74 6.05 7.97
C GLU A 68 -5.59 5.31 9.31
N ASP A 69 -5.89 5.98 10.43
CA ASP A 69 -5.82 5.42 11.78
C ASP A 69 -4.50 4.68 12.14
N GLY A 70 -3.39 5.07 11.51
CA GLY A 70 -2.06 4.47 11.72
C GLY A 70 -1.86 3.11 11.04
N GLN A 71 -2.76 2.71 10.13
CA GLN A 71 -2.69 1.53 9.29
C GLN A 71 -2.64 1.91 7.82
N ILE A 72 -2.08 1.02 7.00
CA ILE A 72 -2.13 1.14 5.55
C ILE A 72 -3.40 0.45 5.09
N HIS A 73 -4.24 1.16 4.35
CA HIS A 73 -5.48 0.65 3.78
C HIS A 73 -5.33 0.44 2.27
N LYS A 74 -5.91 -0.64 1.75
CA LYS A 74 -5.95 -0.91 0.31
C LYS A 74 -7.31 -0.46 -0.22
N VAL A 75 -7.33 0.70 -0.85
CA VAL A 75 -8.55 1.32 -1.38
C VAL A 75 -8.78 0.83 -2.79
N TYR A 76 -9.92 0.18 -3.01
CA TYR A 76 -10.35 -0.31 -4.31
C TYR A 76 -11.28 0.67 -5.01
N ALA A 77 -11.12 0.82 -6.32
CA ALA A 77 -12.06 1.51 -7.18
C ALA A 77 -12.52 0.58 -8.32
N VAL A 78 -13.83 0.36 -8.39
CA VAL A 78 -14.48 -0.39 -9.47
C VAL A 78 -14.66 0.54 -10.66
N GLN A 79 -14.17 0.13 -11.82
CA GLN A 79 -14.27 0.87 -13.07
C GLN A 79 -15.06 0.05 -14.08
N ALA A 80 -15.87 0.71 -14.91
CA ALA A 80 -16.55 0.04 -16.02
C ALA A 80 -15.56 -0.19 -17.17
N ILE A 81 -15.67 -1.33 -17.84
CA ILE A 81 -14.98 -1.57 -19.11
C ILE A 81 -15.77 -0.83 -20.17
N GLU A 82 -15.16 0.18 -20.81
CA GLU A 82 -15.74 0.80 -21.99
C GLU A 82 -15.78 -0.23 -23.12
N THR A 83 -16.95 -0.79 -23.40
CA THR A 83 -17.19 -1.53 -24.64
C THR A 83 -17.37 -0.51 -25.76
N GLU A 84 -16.45 -0.50 -26.74
CA GLU A 84 -16.67 0.14 -28.04
C GLU A 84 -17.80 -0.60 -28.79
N GLU A 85 -19.05 -0.45 -28.36
CA GLU A 85 -20.23 -0.72 -29.19
C GLU A 85 -20.71 0.61 -29.78
N GLY A 86 -19.98 1.09 -30.78
CA GLY A 86 -20.26 2.36 -31.44
C GLY A 86 -19.63 2.51 -32.82
N GLY A 87 -19.41 1.39 -33.53
CA GLY A 87 -19.14 1.41 -34.97
C GLY A 87 -20.44 1.60 -35.73
N ASP A 88 -20.81 2.86 -35.96
CA ASP A 88 -21.92 3.29 -36.82
C ASP A 88 -21.85 2.56 -38.18
N PRO A 89 -22.89 1.82 -38.62
CA PRO A 89 -22.91 1.29 -39.97
C PRO A 89 -23.21 2.43 -40.96
N ALA A 90 -22.15 2.92 -41.62
CA ALA A 90 -22.26 3.79 -42.79
C ALA A 90 -22.83 3.06 -44.02
#